data_AF-A0A5N7B8J5-F1
#
_entry.id   AF-A0A5N7B8J5-F1
#
_cell.length_a   1.000
_cell.length_b   1.000
_cell.length_c   1.000
_cell.angle_alpha   90.00
_cell.angle_beta   90.00
_cell.angle_gamma   90.00
#
_symmetry.space_group_name_H-M   'P 1'
#
loop_
_entity.id
_entity.type
_entity.pdbx_description
1 polymer ?
#
loop_
_entity_poly.entity_id
_entity_poly.type
_entity_poly.pdbx_seq_one_letter_code
_entity_poly.pdbx_strand_id
1 'polypeptide(L)'
;MKFISVVALLAPVVLAAPQARNNEAWITLLKEQCPDISEQCLDIAKKVHQPGLSVLEVGQAVQAMPTCTPAYVECIQTISGVSSDVSTFPQPDATQGQLTTCLLNIPPDHIKYFLDNDQASTPIPASRNCALRELHRVAHVELGPLA
;
A
#
# COMPACT_ATOMS: atom_id res chain seq x y z
N MET A 1 7.25 35.62 -23.43
CA MET A 1 6.37 34.48 -23.79
C MET A 1 5.85 33.89 -22.49
N LYS A 2 4.52 33.82 -22.31
CA LYS A 2 3.87 33.26 -21.11
C LYS A 2 3.82 31.74 -21.28
N PHE A 3 4.73 31.01 -20.62
CA PHE A 3 4.61 29.57 -20.45
C PHE A 3 3.50 29.32 -19.42
N ILE A 4 2.26 29.20 -19.89
CA ILE A 4 1.17 28.68 -19.08
C ILE A 4 1.46 27.18 -18.96
N SER A 5 2.07 26.80 -17.84
CA SER A 5 2.36 25.43 -17.46
C SER A 5 1.10 24.57 -17.56
N VAL A 6 1.08 23.69 -18.55
CA VAL A 6 0.03 22.69 -18.85
C VAL A 6 -0.09 21.61 -17.75
N VAL A 7 0.68 21.73 -16.66
CA VAL A 7 0.71 20.77 -15.55
C VAL A 7 -0.59 20.78 -14.72
N ALA A 8 -1.36 21.86 -14.73
CA ALA A 8 -2.58 21.97 -13.91
C ALA A 8 -3.81 21.21 -14.44
N LEU A 9 -3.79 20.74 -15.70
CA LEU A 9 -4.95 20.11 -16.34
C LEU A 9 -4.95 18.57 -16.32
N LEU A 10 -3.88 17.93 -15.83
CA LEU A 10 -3.77 16.47 -15.78
C LEU A 10 -4.17 15.87 -14.42
N ALA A 11 -4.26 16.68 -13.37
CA ALA A 11 -4.65 16.22 -12.03
C ALA A 11 -6.04 15.56 -11.93
N PRO A 12 -7.09 15.98 -12.68
CA PRO A 12 -8.41 15.36 -12.54
C PRO A 12 -8.55 14.00 -13.25
N VAL A 13 -7.70 13.70 -14.24
CA VAL A 13 -7.86 12.49 -15.07
C VAL A 13 -7.26 11.27 -14.38
N VAL A 14 -6.16 11.46 -13.66
CA VAL A 14 -5.46 10.38 -12.93
C VAL A 14 -6.33 9.86 -11.77
N LEU A 15 -6.99 10.76 -11.03
CA LEU A 15 -7.94 10.41 -9.95
C LEU A 15 -9.25 9.77 -10.43
N ALA A 16 -9.53 9.86 -11.73
CA ALA A 16 -10.73 9.32 -12.38
C ALA A 16 -10.43 8.09 -13.25
N ALA A 17 -9.16 7.72 -13.43
CA ALA A 17 -8.78 6.51 -14.14
C ALA A 17 -9.36 5.31 -13.39
N PRO A 18 -10.17 4.44 -14.05
CA PRO A 18 -10.73 3.24 -13.42
C PRO A 18 -9.63 2.35 -12.81
N GLN A 19 -8.43 2.40 -13.40
CA GLN A 19 -7.26 1.65 -12.95
C GLN A 19 -6.75 2.12 -11.58
N ALA A 20 -6.72 3.43 -11.31
CA ALA A 20 -6.39 4.00 -9.99
C ALA A 20 -7.47 3.73 -8.91
N ARG A 21 -8.55 3.01 -9.27
CA ARG A 21 -9.63 2.58 -8.37
C ARG A 21 -9.79 1.06 -8.35
N ASN A 22 -8.91 0.32 -9.02
CA ASN A 22 -9.13 -1.10 -9.27
C ASN A 22 -8.73 -1.95 -8.06
N ASN A 23 -9.36 -1.69 -6.91
CA ASN A 23 -9.23 -2.45 -5.67
C ASN A 23 -9.45 -3.95 -5.90
N GLU A 24 -10.22 -4.32 -6.91
CA GLU A 24 -10.49 -5.71 -7.27
C GLU A 24 -9.22 -6.47 -7.67
N ALA A 25 -8.29 -5.85 -8.41
CA ALA A 25 -7.06 -6.52 -8.85
C ALA A 25 -6.09 -6.73 -7.68
N TRP A 26 -5.90 -5.70 -6.84
CA TRP A 26 -5.14 -5.81 -5.59
C TRP A 26 -5.68 -6.92 -4.67
N ILE A 27 -6.98 -6.93 -4.40
CA ILE A 27 -7.57 -7.94 -3.50
C ILE A 27 -7.60 -9.32 -4.12
N THR A 28 -7.81 -9.42 -5.43
CA THR A 28 -7.69 -10.70 -6.15
C THR A 28 -6.27 -11.26 -6.02
N LEU A 29 -5.25 -10.44 -6.25
CA LEU A 29 -3.85 -10.84 -6.07
C LEU A 29 -3.61 -11.37 -4.65
N LEU A 30 -4.05 -10.63 -3.62
CA LEU A 30 -3.86 -11.07 -2.23
C LEU A 30 -4.56 -12.40 -1.94
N LYS A 31 -5.77 -12.60 -2.45
CA LYS A 31 -6.50 -13.87 -2.23
C LYS A 31 -5.86 -15.05 -2.97
N GLU A 32 -5.31 -14.81 -4.16
CA GLU A 32 -4.68 -15.85 -4.98
C GLU A 32 -3.29 -16.22 -4.46
N GLN A 33 -2.48 -15.23 -4.10
CA GLN A 33 -1.09 -15.45 -3.68
C GLN A 33 -0.95 -15.71 -2.18
N CYS A 34 -1.95 -15.32 -1.38
CA CYS A 34 -1.85 -15.34 0.08
C CYS A 34 -3.14 -15.91 0.69
N PRO A 35 -3.47 -17.19 0.43
CA PRO A 35 -4.79 -17.76 0.76
C PRO A 35 -5.10 -17.79 2.26
N ASP A 36 -4.07 -17.76 3.13
CA ASP A 36 -4.22 -17.78 4.58
C ASP A 36 -4.44 -16.38 5.19
N ILE A 37 -4.46 -15.33 4.36
CA ILE A 37 -4.72 -13.97 4.84
C ILE A 37 -6.16 -13.86 5.36
N SER A 38 -6.31 -13.43 6.62
CA SER A 38 -7.64 -13.30 7.21
C SER A 38 -8.45 -12.18 6.54
N GLU A 39 -9.79 -12.32 6.53
CA GLU A 39 -10.69 -11.28 6.00
C GLU A 39 -10.51 -9.93 6.72
N GLN A 40 -10.17 -9.93 8.03
CA GLN A 40 -9.86 -8.69 8.74
C GLN A 40 -8.67 -7.94 8.13
N CYS A 41 -7.62 -8.67 7.74
CA CYS A 41 -6.44 -8.09 7.10
C CYS A 41 -6.74 -7.66 5.66
N LEU A 42 -7.52 -8.45 4.91
CA LEU A 42 -8.01 -8.04 3.60
C LEU A 42 -8.83 -6.75 3.67
N ASP A 43 -9.69 -6.60 4.67
CA ASP A 43 -10.49 -5.39 4.83
C ASP A 43 -9.65 -4.16 5.17
N ILE A 44 -8.58 -4.32 5.95
CA ILE A 44 -7.62 -3.24 6.20
C ILE A 44 -6.88 -2.89 4.90
N ALA A 45 -6.44 -3.89 4.14
CA ALA A 45 -5.79 -3.72 2.84
C ALA A 45 -6.71 -3.07 1.78
N LYS A 46 -8.02 -3.29 1.85
CA LYS A 46 -9.02 -2.57 1.02
C LYS A 46 -9.12 -1.10 1.42
N LYS A 47 -9.21 -0.83 2.72
CA LYS A 47 -9.45 0.52 3.25
C LYS A 47 -8.34 1.51 2.89
N VAL A 48 -7.08 1.07 2.83
CA VAL A 48 -5.95 1.96 2.48
C VAL A 48 -6.02 2.53 1.05
N HIS A 49 -6.84 1.94 0.18
CA HIS A 49 -7.13 2.45 -1.16
C HIS A 49 -8.42 3.29 -1.26
N GLN A 50 -9.20 3.38 -0.18
CA GLN A 50 -10.44 4.14 -0.22
C GLN A 50 -10.17 5.65 -0.13
N PRO A 51 -10.88 6.46 -0.95
CA PRO A 51 -10.79 7.90 -0.84
C PRO A 51 -11.23 8.35 0.56
N GLY A 52 -10.39 9.14 1.22
CA GLY A 52 -10.73 9.73 2.51
C GLY A 52 -10.38 8.90 3.73
N LEU A 53 -9.46 7.92 3.62
CA LEU A 53 -8.86 7.21 4.76
C LEU A 53 -8.52 8.20 5.88
N SER A 54 -9.37 8.20 6.90
CA SER A 54 -9.34 9.18 7.99
C SER A 54 -8.41 8.70 9.09
N VAL A 55 -7.92 9.63 9.92
CA VAL A 55 -7.11 9.31 11.11
C VAL A 55 -7.84 8.31 12.03
N LEU A 56 -9.18 8.35 12.05
CA LEU A 56 -10.01 7.43 12.83
C LEU A 56 -9.94 5.99 12.28
N GLU A 57 -10.09 5.82 10.96
CA GLU A 57 -10.01 4.51 10.29
C GLU A 57 -8.59 3.94 10.37
N VAL A 58 -7.57 4.80 10.26
CA VAL A 58 -6.18 4.41 10.51
C VAL A 58 -6.00 3.95 11.95
N GLY A 59 -6.59 4.63 12.93
CA GLY A 59 -6.54 4.20 14.32
C GLY A 59 -7.06 2.78 14.54
N GLN A 60 -8.16 2.41 13.88
CA GLN A 60 -8.69 1.04 13.91
C GLN A 60 -7.76 0.03 13.21
N ALA A 61 -7.22 0.39 12.04
CA ALA A 61 -6.26 -0.44 11.34
C ALA A 61 -5.00 -0.71 12.19
N VAL A 62 -4.47 0.32 12.85
CA VAL A 62 -3.30 0.23 13.74
C VAL A 62 -3.51 -0.81 14.84
N GLN A 63 -4.70 -0.88 15.44
CA GLN A 63 -4.97 -1.87 16.50
C GLN A 63 -4.91 -3.32 15.99
N ALA A 64 -5.21 -3.56 14.72
CA ALA A 64 -5.20 -4.89 14.11
C ALA A 64 -3.86 -5.23 13.44
N MET A 65 -2.95 -4.26 13.28
CA MET A 65 -1.64 -4.46 12.65
C MET A 65 -0.79 -5.54 13.33
N PRO A 66 -0.75 -5.71 14.67
CA PRO A 66 0.02 -6.80 15.28
C PRO A 66 -0.38 -8.19 14.76
N THR A 67 -1.67 -8.41 14.51
CA THR A 67 -2.18 -9.67 13.94
C THR A 67 -1.95 -9.76 12.43
N CYS A 68 -2.08 -8.65 11.70
CA CYS A 68 -1.98 -8.66 10.25
C CYS A 68 -0.55 -8.56 9.71
N THR A 69 0.39 -8.01 10.47
CA THR A 69 1.77 -7.81 10.04
C THR A 69 2.45 -9.11 9.61
N PRO A 70 2.38 -10.22 10.39
CA PRO A 70 2.97 -11.49 9.96
C PRO A 70 2.39 -11.98 8.63
N ALA A 71 1.07 -11.93 8.47
CA ALA A 71 0.39 -12.36 7.24
C ALA A 71 0.77 -11.51 6.03
N TYR A 72 0.89 -10.18 6.20
CA TYR A 72 1.37 -9.31 5.12
C TYR A 72 2.83 -9.60 4.75
N VAL A 73 3.68 -9.91 5.72
CA VAL A 73 5.08 -10.25 5.42
C VAL A 73 5.18 -11.58 4.68
N GLU A 74 4.48 -12.61 5.13
CA GLU A 74 4.40 -13.88 4.40
C GLU A 74 3.92 -13.66 2.97
N CYS A 75 2.90 -12.82 2.80
CA CYS A 75 2.37 -12.47 1.49
C CYS A 75 3.39 -11.73 0.60
N ILE A 76 4.17 -10.79 1.16
CA ILE A 76 5.28 -10.14 0.44
C ILE A 76 6.28 -11.18 -0.05
N GLN A 77 6.64 -12.16 0.78
CA GLN A 77 7.60 -13.20 0.43
C GLN A 77 7.09 -14.05 -0.72
N THR A 78 5.80 -14.41 -0.70
CA THR A 78 5.18 -15.17 -1.79
C THR A 78 5.15 -14.41 -3.10
N ILE A 79 4.75 -13.13 -3.09
CA ILE A 79 4.64 -12.33 -4.32
C ILE A 79 6.01 -11.97 -4.89
N SER A 80 6.93 -11.49 -4.05
CA SER A 80 8.24 -11.00 -4.51
C SER A 80 9.29 -12.08 -4.70
N GLY A 81 9.08 -13.27 -4.12
CA GLY A 81 10.09 -14.34 -4.05
C GLY A 81 11.31 -13.99 -3.18
N VAL A 82 11.30 -12.83 -2.51
CA VAL A 82 12.38 -12.36 -1.64
C VAL A 82 11.91 -12.45 -0.20
N SER A 83 12.72 -13.04 0.68
CA SER A 83 12.47 -13.02 2.11
C SER A 83 12.54 -11.57 2.62
N SER A 84 11.38 -10.95 2.81
CA SER A 84 11.26 -9.69 3.55
C SER A 84 11.35 -10.02 5.04
N ASP A 85 12.37 -9.47 5.70
CA ASP A 85 12.58 -9.69 7.12
C ASP A 85 11.54 -8.90 7.93
N VAL A 86 10.62 -9.63 8.58
CA VAL A 86 9.57 -9.09 9.47
C VAL A 86 10.19 -8.10 10.45
N SER A 87 11.40 -8.37 10.96
CA SER A 87 12.07 -7.56 11.99
C SER A 87 12.44 -6.15 11.53
N THR A 88 12.40 -5.89 10.22
CA THR A 88 12.75 -4.59 9.63
C THR A 88 11.56 -3.65 9.50
N PHE A 89 10.32 -4.19 9.46
CA PHE A 89 9.13 -3.36 9.54
C PHE A 89 8.90 -2.92 10.99
N PRO A 90 8.19 -1.80 11.24
CA PRO A 90 7.81 -1.39 12.58
C PRO A 90 7.11 -2.56 13.25
N GLN A 91 7.76 -3.08 14.27
CA GLN A 91 7.31 -4.23 15.06
C GLN A 91 6.02 -3.88 15.80
N PRO A 92 5.32 -4.85 16.42
CA PRO A 92 4.25 -4.58 17.37
C PRO A 92 4.63 -3.54 18.45
N ASP A 93 5.92 -3.36 18.72
CA ASP A 93 6.49 -2.40 19.69
C ASP A 93 6.75 -1.01 19.11
N ALA A 94 6.55 -0.82 17.79
CA ALA A 94 6.59 0.50 17.19
C ALA A 94 5.53 1.38 17.82
N THR A 95 5.87 2.64 18.08
CA THR A 95 4.87 3.58 18.60
C THR A 95 3.66 3.61 17.66
N GLN A 96 2.44 3.63 18.20
CA GLN A 96 1.24 3.72 17.37
C GLN A 96 1.31 4.87 16.37
N GLY A 97 2.02 5.97 16.69
CA GLY A 97 2.30 7.08 15.79
C GLY A 97 3.12 6.71 14.54
N GLN A 98 4.09 5.79 14.64
CA GLN A 98 4.85 5.29 13.50
C GLN A 98 3.99 4.44 12.57
N LEU A 99 3.18 3.53 13.10
CA LEU A 99 2.25 2.73 12.29
C LEU A 99 1.17 3.61 11.62
N THR A 100 0.57 4.55 12.37
CA THR A 100 -0.36 5.55 11.81
C THR A 100 0.27 6.31 10.65
N THR A 101 1.49 6.81 10.84
CA THR A 101 2.22 7.55 9.79
C THR A 101 2.49 6.66 8.59
N CYS A 102 2.88 5.39 8.80
CA CYS A 102 3.10 4.47 7.69
C CYS A 102 1.84 4.25 6.85
N LEU A 103 0.71 3.96 7.50
CA LEU A 103 -0.56 3.70 6.81
C LEU A 103 -1.07 4.92 6.05
N LEU A 104 -0.90 6.12 6.62
CA LEU A 104 -1.24 7.38 5.95
C LEU A 104 -0.37 7.69 4.72
N ASN A 105 0.79 7.04 4.57
CA ASN A 105 1.64 7.18 3.38
C ASN A 105 1.28 6.23 2.25
N ILE A 106 0.39 5.24 2.45
CA ILE A 106 -0.04 4.33 1.37
C ILE A 106 -0.79 5.06 0.25
N PRO A 107 -1.78 5.95 0.53
CA PRO A 107 -2.45 6.70 -0.53
C PRO A 107 -1.52 7.57 -1.40
N PRO A 108 -0.61 8.41 -0.85
CA PRO A 108 0.31 9.17 -1.70
C PRO A 108 1.30 8.27 -2.47
N ASP A 109 1.71 7.14 -1.90
CA ASP A 109 2.54 6.15 -2.60
C ASP A 109 1.77 5.47 -3.74
N HIS A 110 0.49 5.15 -3.55
CA HIS A 110 -0.37 4.60 -4.60
C HIS A 110 -0.44 5.55 -5.80
N ILE A 111 -0.64 6.85 -5.56
CA ILE A 111 -0.60 7.86 -6.61
C ILE A 111 0.79 7.90 -7.27
N LYS A 112 1.86 7.86 -6.48
CA LYS A 112 3.24 7.85 -6.98
C LYS A 112 3.48 6.66 -7.92
N TYR A 113 3.16 5.45 -7.50
CA TYR A 113 3.39 4.21 -8.26
C TYR A 113 2.45 4.10 -9.47
N PHE A 114 1.24 4.65 -9.38
CA PHE A 114 0.36 4.74 -10.54
C PHE A 114 0.94 5.65 -11.63
N LEU A 115 1.52 6.79 -11.25
CA LEU A 115 2.10 7.77 -12.18
C LEU A 115 3.48 7.34 -12.72
N ASP A 116 4.26 6.64 -11.91
CA ASP A 116 5.62 6.20 -12.19
C ASP A 116 5.84 4.81 -11.57
N ASN A 117 5.40 3.77 -12.29
CA ASN A 117 5.39 2.39 -11.78
C ASN A 117 6.79 1.85 -11.50
N ASP A 118 7.81 2.33 -12.22
CA ASP A 118 9.21 1.96 -11.96
C ASP A 118 9.66 2.36 -10.55
N GLN A 119 9.04 3.38 -9.94
CA GLN A 119 9.29 3.74 -8.55
C GLN A 119 8.87 2.67 -7.57
N ALA A 120 7.88 1.85 -7.92
CA ALA A 120 7.47 0.73 -7.09
C ALA A 120 8.62 -0.27 -6.97
N SER A 121 9.50 -0.42 -7.97
CA SER A 121 10.65 -1.34 -7.90
C SER A 121 11.73 -0.92 -6.89
N THR A 122 11.71 0.32 -6.39
CA THR A 122 12.67 0.79 -5.39
C THR A 122 12.14 0.49 -3.97
N PRO A 123 12.83 -0.33 -3.16
CA PRO A 123 12.36 -0.65 -1.81
C PRO A 123 12.27 0.59 -0.91
N ILE A 124 11.21 0.67 -0.11
CA ILE A 124 11.06 1.75 0.88
C ILE A 124 11.96 1.42 2.08
N PRO A 125 12.78 2.37 2.58
CA PRO A 125 13.62 2.15 3.75
C PRO A 125 12.80 1.64 4.93
N ALA A 126 13.25 0.54 5.54
CA ALA A 126 12.48 -0.18 6.54
C ALA A 126 12.05 0.70 7.74
N SER A 127 12.91 1.64 8.15
CA SER A 127 12.63 2.67 9.17
C SER A 127 11.45 3.60 8.87
N ARG A 128 10.96 3.64 7.64
CA ARG A 128 9.84 4.46 7.15
C ARG A 128 8.71 3.60 6.56
N ASN A 129 8.83 2.29 6.61
CA ASN A 129 7.93 1.37 5.96
C ASN A 129 7.03 0.68 6.99
N CYS A 130 6.13 -0.18 6.55
CA CYS A 130 5.42 -1.17 7.35
C CYS A 130 4.92 -2.26 6.42
N ALA A 131 4.58 -3.43 6.96
CA ALA A 131 4.27 -4.59 6.13
C ALA A 131 3.15 -4.33 5.12
N LEU A 132 2.08 -3.61 5.50
CA LEU A 132 1.01 -3.30 4.54
C LEU A 132 1.46 -2.33 3.44
N ARG A 133 2.28 -1.34 3.76
CA ARG A 133 2.81 -0.38 2.79
C ARG A 133 3.81 -1.03 1.84
N GLU A 134 4.62 -1.95 2.33
CA GLU A 134 5.51 -2.73 1.48
C GLU A 134 4.76 -3.71 0.59
N LEU A 135 3.76 -4.41 1.14
CA LEU A 135 2.91 -5.31 0.36
C LEU A 135 2.22 -4.56 -0.77
N HIS A 136 1.74 -3.35 -0.48
CA HIS A 136 1.19 -2.44 -1.47
C HIS A 136 2.21 -2.11 -2.57
N ARG A 137 3.44 -1.70 -2.21
CA ARG A 137 4.52 -1.47 -3.19
C ARG A 137 4.78 -2.70 -4.06
N VAL A 138 4.89 -3.88 -3.44
CA VAL A 138 5.19 -5.14 -4.14
C VAL A 138 4.08 -5.51 -5.12
N ALA A 139 2.82 -5.31 -4.75
CA ALA A 139 1.73 -5.50 -5.71
C ALA A 139 1.78 -4.50 -6.87
N HIS A 140 2.24 -3.26 -6.64
CA HIS A 140 2.50 -2.33 -7.75
C HIS A 140 3.60 -2.81 -8.69
N VAL A 141 4.59 -3.57 -8.21
CA VAL A 141 5.59 -4.22 -9.07
C VAL A 141 4.95 -5.35 -9.89
N GLU A 142 4.10 -6.16 -9.27
CA GLU A 142 3.50 -7.34 -9.90
C GLU A 142 2.38 -6.99 -10.91
N LEU A 143 1.45 -6.14 -10.50
CA LEU A 143 0.26 -5.78 -11.29
C LEU A 143 0.48 -4.54 -12.17
N GLY A 144 1.56 -3.79 -11.95
CA GLY A 144 1.80 -2.54 -12.65
C GLY A 144 0.69 -1.51 -12.36
N PRO A 145 0.19 -0.80 -13.39
CA PRO A 145 -0.93 0.15 -13.26
C PRO A 145 -2.27 -0.45 -12.80
N LEU A 146 -2.37 -1.77 -12.65
CA LEU A 146 -3.58 -2.46 -12.21
C LEU A 146 -3.65 -2.63 -10.68
N ALA A 147 -2.57 -2.37 -9.95
CA ALA A 147 -2.54 -2.45 -8.48
C ALA A 147 -3.34 -1.34 -7.80
#